data_AF-A0AA96GN59-F1
#
_entry.id   AF-A0AA96GN59-F1
#
_cell.length_a   1.000
_cell.length_b   1.000
_cell.length_c   1.000
_cell.angle_alpha   90.00
_cell.angle_beta   90.00
_cell.angle_gamma   90.00
#
_symmetry.space_group_name_H-M   'P 1'
#
loop_
_entity.id
_entity.type
_entity.pdbx_description
1 polymer ?
#
loop_
_entity_poly.entity_id
_entity_poly.type
_entity_poly.pdbx_seq_one_letter_code
_entity_poly.pdbx_strand_id
1 'polypeptide(L)' 'MSLTIIIVGGVAGGASAAAKARRTNEAANIEMFEKWPYGSVE' A
#
# COMPACT_ATOMS: atom_id res chain seq x y z
N MET A 1 -5.80 -16.22 -11.71
CA MET A 1 -6.03 -14.78 -11.95
C MET A 1 -4.98 -14.00 -11.19
N SER A 2 -4.33 -13.03 -11.83
CA SER A 2 -3.43 -12.10 -11.16
C SER A 2 -4.25 -11.07 -10.37
N LEU A 3 -4.12 -11.07 -9.04
CA LEU A 3 -4.78 -10.09 -8.19
C LEU A 3 -3.94 -8.81 -8.16
N THR A 4 -4.53 -7.69 -8.60
CA THR A 4 -3.92 -6.35 -8.49
C THR A 4 -4.66 -5.56 -7.44
N ILE A 5 -3.91 -4.95 -6.51
CA ILE A 5 -4.43 -4.18 -5.38
C ILE A 5 -3.83 -2.78 -5.48
N ILE A 6 -4.70 -1.78 -5.69
CA ILE A 6 -4.34 -0.36 -5.69
C ILE A 6 -4.75 0.24 -4.35
N ILE A 7 -3.82 0.90 -3.67
CA ILE A 7 -4.04 1.53 -2.37
C ILE A 7 -3.82 3.04 -2.53
N VAL A 8 -4.82 3.85 -2.14
CA VAL A 8 -4.72 5.32 -2.16
C VAL A 8 -4.73 5.83 -0.72
N GLY A 9 -3.65 6.50 -0.35
CA GLY A 9 -3.32 6.84 1.03
C GLY A 9 -2.56 5.69 1.69
N GLY A 10 -1.43 5.97 2.32
CA GLY A 10 -0.41 5.05 2.82
C GLY A 10 -0.03 5.25 4.29
N VAL A 11 -0.62 6.24 4.99
CA VAL A 11 -0.20 6.57 6.36
C VAL A 11 -0.48 5.46 7.38
N ALA A 12 -1.74 5.25 7.76
CA ALA A 12 -2.11 4.27 8.79
C ALA A 12 -2.80 3.05 8.16
N GLY A 13 -4.02 3.26 7.65
CA GLY A 13 -4.83 2.20 7.06
C GLY A 13 -4.20 1.61 5.79
N GLY A 14 -3.69 2.48 4.91
CA GLY A 14 -3.08 2.06 3.64
C GLY A 14 -1.85 1.19 3.80
N ALA A 15 -0.87 1.62 4.59
CA ALA A 15 0.31 0.81 4.90
C ALA A 15 -0.08 -0.52 5.57
N SER A 16 -1.05 -0.49 6.49
CA SER A 16 -1.53 -1.71 7.17
C SER A 16 -2.18 -2.69 6.19
N ALA A 17 -2.98 -2.19 5.25
CA ALA A 17 -3.62 -2.97 4.20
C ALA A 17 -2.58 -3.54 3.22
N ALA A 18 -1.61 -2.74 2.77
CA ALA A 18 -0.52 -3.19 1.90
C ALA A 18 0.30 -4.31 2.54
N ALA A 19 0.67 -4.14 3.81
CA ALA A 19 1.45 -5.11 4.56
C ALA A 19 0.67 -6.42 4.77
N LYS A 20 -0.63 -6.34 5.09
CA LYS A 20 -1.50 -7.53 5.18
C LYS A 20 -1.61 -8.23 3.83
N ALA A 21 -1.88 -7.48 2.76
CA ALA A 21 -2.01 -8.02 1.41
C ALA A 21 -0.76 -8.80 0.99
N ARG A 22 0.45 -8.26 1.21
CA ARG A 22 1.71 -8.95 0.92
C ARG A 22 1.91 -10.21 1.75
N ARG A 23 1.55 -10.19 3.04
CA ARG A 23 1.62 -11.39 3.91
C ARG A 23 0.64 -12.49 3.51
N THR A 24 -0.50 -12.13 2.94
CA THR A 24 -1.55 -13.09 2.55
C THR A 24 -1.34 -13.63 1.15
N ASN A 25 -0.82 -12.82 0.22
CA ASN A 25 -0.59 -13.23 -1.15
C ASN A 25 0.67 -12.59 -1.70
N GLU A 26 1.77 -13.34 -1.70
CA GLU A 26 3.06 -12.87 -2.20
C GLU A 26 3.06 -12.63 -3.71
N ALA A 27 2.18 -13.29 -4.47
CA ALA A 27 2.03 -13.11 -5.90
C ALA A 27 1.10 -11.93 -6.28
N ALA A 28 0.47 -11.27 -5.30
CA ALA A 28 -0.35 -10.10 -5.58
C ALA A 28 0.53 -8.92 -6.06
N ASN A 29 0.08 -8.25 -7.11
CA ASN A 29 0.63 -6.96 -7.51
C ASN A 29 0.01 -5.87 -6.60
N ILE A 30 0.83 -5.13 -5.86
CA ILE A 30 0.35 -4.15 -4.87
C ILE A 30 1.04 -2.83 -5.16
N GLU A 31 0.26 -1.80 -5.46
CA GLU A 31 0.75 -0.45 -5.78
C GLU A 31 0.07 0.57 -4.87
N MET A 32 0.86 1.49 -4.29
CA MET A 32 0.37 2.44 -3.29
C MET A 32 0.67 3.87 -3.73
N PHE A 33 -0.35 4.72 -3.70
CA PHE A 33 -0.28 6.12 -4.08
C PHE A 33 -0.55 6.99 -2.84
N GLU A 34 0.41 7.85 -2.49
CA GLU A 34 0.27 8.86 -1.45
C GLU A 34 0.35 10.25 -2.09
N LYS A 35 -0.53 11.15 -1.66
CA LYS A 35 -0.54 12.54 -2.15
C LYS A 35 0.69 13.31 -1.68
N TRP A 36 1.19 13.01 -0.48
CA TRP A 36 2.27 13.75 0.16
C TRP A 36 3.35 12.77 0.64
N PRO A 37 4.64 13.11 0.55
CA PRO A 37 5.68 12.31 1.19
C PRO A 37 5.51 12.37 2.71
N TYR A 38 5.23 11.21 3.32
CA TYR A 38 5.23 11.10 4.77
C TYR A 38 6.67 11.29 5.28
N GLY A 39 6.93 12.38 6.01
CA GLY A 39 8.26 12.70 6.56
C GLY A 39 8.90 14.01 6.06
N SER A 40 8.22 14.82 5.23
CA SER A 40 8.64 16.20 4.95
C SER A 40 8.32 17.08 6.17
N VAL A 41 9.25 17.14 7.11
CA VAL A 41 9.34 18.22 8.10
C VAL A 41 10.12 19.34 7.42
N GLU A 42 9.49 20.49 7.24
CA GLU A 42 10.15 21.80 7.21
C GLU A 42 9.82 22.51 8.54
#